data_AF-A0A087TWF0-F1
#
_entry.id   AF-A0A087TWF0-F1
#
_cell.length_a   1.000
_cell.length_b   1.000
_cell.length_c   1.000
_cell.angle_alpha   90.00
_cell.angle_beta   90.00
_cell.angle_gamma   90.00
#
_symmetry.space_group_name_H-M   'P 1'
#
loop_
_entity.id
_entity.type
_entity.pdbx_description
1 polymer ?
#
loop_
_entity_poly.entity_id
_entity_poly.type
_entity_poly.pdbx_seq_one_letter_code
_entity_poly.pdbx_strand_id
1 'polypeptide(L)'
;MDDLRQRLKFDDIAVRSRCVQKLITAVKKKRRGEMITSSTPPIQELNLIWEACADESTETSNLAIQGIVSLVTNRHLDVKYVMNKFLSIISPTCNAYVLVKAISAVMMFEYTQTGETNRVSHYSLHCPKHPLITVLQNNDDYLPLILESISEAIDEDNFRGFQVMEPVICYILSNPTRRKRIDYSKVLLLETLIDIVSSQPRTAFYMLRFIPFLQVETSHQVIEASQFVVKAKRVFSEFECDEKDRIYVSEFILLASLSLCERNLAFGNNFSSLLKISLSLLQTLSKFDYYSSCVNVCLTLIGMILKVTSGVVLEKFIAIGMALLDLKPVSPTVAAYVAFSVIQLLPEPSVLSFDETMKSTLSQLLGKLESFFTCNLDNVDQSTDNDESSSKNKSEFCDGHSLSQTSTSANFNYLEALTPSVESCFECVRFALKLDSSSLYYKSKWLQSIKEYLDSSSNDNLELLFSLAAAIFLMAPDEPKHLSSCLETIESVLLRSQSLSTRIFALLLYKQSLLKTPESKILILEYLPKCATHKYSIPPVISILKMIANETDLKALAIQLMLQLWKKQDRCFTYLHKQLVEPCKVISSDTGINEVKISQAAAIKEICQME
;
A
#
# COMPACT_ATOMS: atom_id res chain seq x y z
N MET A 1 12.23 -64.08 -2.41
CA MET A 1 12.27 -62.66 -2.81
C MET A 1 12.14 -62.50 -4.32
N ASP A 2 12.80 -63.33 -5.12
CA ASP A 2 12.69 -63.26 -6.59
C ASP A 2 11.29 -63.61 -7.15
N ASP A 3 10.57 -64.55 -6.54
CA ASP A 3 9.16 -64.84 -6.88
C ASP A 3 8.24 -63.63 -6.63
N LEU A 4 8.51 -62.84 -5.58
CA LEU A 4 7.75 -61.60 -5.31
C LEU A 4 8.10 -60.49 -6.31
N ARG A 5 9.36 -60.40 -6.75
CA ARG A 5 9.79 -59.50 -7.83
C ARG A 5 9.15 -59.87 -9.18
N GLN A 6 9.04 -61.16 -9.49
CA GLN A 6 8.36 -61.64 -10.71
C GLN A 6 6.85 -61.37 -10.68
N ARG A 7 6.19 -61.53 -9.52
CA ARG A 7 4.76 -61.22 -9.35
C ARG A 7 4.44 -59.73 -9.41
N LEU A 8 5.40 -58.86 -9.06
CA LEU A 8 5.26 -57.40 -9.25
C LEU A 8 5.33 -57.02 -10.73
N LYS A 9 6.08 -57.76 -11.56
CA LYS A 9 6.18 -57.55 -13.02
C LYS A 9 5.10 -58.26 -13.85
N PHE A 10 4.16 -58.94 -13.20
CA PHE A 10 3.12 -59.73 -13.88
C PHE A 10 2.03 -58.83 -14.49
N ASP A 11 1.44 -59.16 -15.64
CA ASP A 11 0.52 -58.24 -16.35
C ASP A 11 -0.81 -57.95 -15.63
N ASP A 12 -1.26 -58.82 -14.73
CA ASP A 12 -2.53 -58.66 -14.00
C ASP A 12 -2.40 -57.75 -12.76
N ILE A 13 -3.17 -56.64 -12.76
CA ILE A 13 -3.29 -55.66 -11.67
C ILE A 13 -3.71 -56.32 -10.35
N ALA A 14 -4.60 -57.31 -10.39
CA ALA A 14 -5.07 -58.00 -9.19
C ALA A 14 -3.97 -58.82 -8.52
N VAL A 15 -3.08 -59.42 -9.32
CA VAL A 15 -1.92 -60.19 -8.85
C VAL A 15 -0.89 -59.26 -8.21
N ARG A 16 -0.61 -58.11 -8.84
CA ARG A 16 0.28 -57.08 -8.29
C ARG A 16 -0.24 -56.51 -6.97
N SER A 17 -1.52 -56.15 -6.90
CA SER A 17 -2.17 -55.61 -5.69
C SER A 17 -2.12 -56.60 -4.52
N ARG A 18 -2.42 -57.88 -4.78
CA ARG A 18 -2.29 -58.95 -3.76
C ARG A 18 -0.85 -59.15 -3.31
N CYS A 19 0.13 -58.98 -4.20
CA CYS A 19 1.55 -59.04 -3.86
C CYS A 19 1.96 -57.89 -2.93
N VAL A 20 1.55 -56.66 -3.25
CA VAL A 20 1.80 -55.47 -2.42
C VAL A 20 1.12 -55.61 -1.05
N GLN A 21 -0.13 -56.08 -0.97
CA GLN A 21 -0.80 -56.36 0.30
C GLN A 21 -0.07 -57.42 1.15
N LYS A 22 0.48 -58.46 0.52
CA LYS A 22 1.30 -59.47 1.21
C LYS A 22 2.59 -58.86 1.77
N LEU A 23 3.24 -57.96 1.03
CA LEU A 23 4.42 -57.23 1.50
C LEU A 23 4.07 -56.29 2.67
N ILE A 24 2.97 -55.52 2.57
CA ILE A 24 2.48 -54.64 3.65
C ILE A 24 2.19 -55.45 4.92
N THR A 25 1.49 -56.57 4.81
CA THR A 25 1.17 -57.44 5.96
C THR A 25 2.41 -58.10 6.55
N ALA A 26 3.42 -58.43 5.74
CA ALA A 26 4.71 -58.91 6.21
C ALA A 26 5.48 -57.83 7.00
N VAL A 27 5.48 -56.58 6.52
CA VAL A 27 6.07 -55.44 7.23
C VAL A 27 5.36 -55.19 8.57
N LYS A 28 4.01 -55.21 8.58
CA LYS A 28 3.21 -55.10 9.81
C LYS A 28 3.49 -56.22 10.82
N LYS A 29 3.69 -57.46 10.36
CA LYS A 29 3.96 -58.61 11.23
C LYS A 29 5.36 -58.59 11.84
N LYS A 30 6.36 -58.04 11.14
CA LYS A 30 7.75 -58.00 11.61
C LYS A 30 8.01 -56.98 12.73
N ARG A 31 7.14 -55.99 12.94
CA ARG A 31 7.20 -55.08 14.09
C ARG A 31 5.81 -54.77 14.64
N ARG A 32 5.45 -55.44 15.73
CA ARG A 32 4.23 -55.13 16.49
C ARG A 32 4.49 -53.91 17.39
N GLY A 33 4.04 -52.73 16.96
CA GLY A 33 3.85 -51.57 17.85
C GLY A 33 4.95 -50.50 17.87
N GLU A 34 6.10 -50.70 17.21
CA GLU A 34 7.15 -49.66 17.10
C GLU A 34 7.16 -49.01 15.70
N MET A 35 7.28 -47.68 15.64
CA MET A 35 7.42 -46.94 14.39
C MET A 35 8.80 -47.16 13.76
N ILE A 36 8.82 -47.40 12.44
CA ILE A 36 10.06 -47.53 11.67
C ILE A 36 10.63 -46.13 11.37
N THR A 37 11.80 -45.82 11.95
CA THR A 37 12.55 -44.57 11.77
C THR A 37 13.86 -44.80 11.01
N SER A 38 14.59 -43.73 10.67
CA SER A 38 15.89 -43.78 9.98
C SER A 38 16.99 -44.57 10.71
N SER A 39 16.82 -44.87 12.00
CA SER A 39 17.74 -45.66 12.82
C SER A 39 17.38 -47.16 12.86
N THR A 40 16.33 -47.60 12.17
CA THR A 40 15.90 -49.00 12.17
C THR A 40 16.67 -49.85 11.15
N PRO A 41 17.00 -51.12 11.47
CA PRO A 41 17.65 -52.04 10.54
C PRO A 41 16.82 -52.26 9.27
N PRO A 42 17.46 -52.38 8.09
CA PRO A 42 16.78 -52.43 6.80
C PRO A 42 15.88 -53.66 6.69
N ILE A 43 14.58 -53.42 6.48
CA ILE A 43 13.61 -54.48 6.23
C ILE A 43 13.61 -54.76 4.72
N GLN A 44 14.02 -55.97 4.33
CA GLN A 44 14.14 -56.34 2.91
C GLN A 44 12.82 -56.21 2.15
N GLU A 45 11.69 -56.51 2.78
CA GLU A 45 10.35 -56.33 2.17
C GLU A 45 10.00 -54.86 1.96
N LEU A 46 10.44 -53.96 2.84
CA LEU A 46 10.24 -52.52 2.68
C LEU A 46 11.14 -51.97 1.57
N ASN A 47 12.38 -52.46 1.45
CA ASN A 47 13.28 -52.11 0.36
C ASN A 47 12.74 -52.58 -1.01
N LEU A 48 12.11 -53.76 -1.08
CA LEU A 48 11.42 -54.20 -2.31
C LEU A 48 10.26 -53.28 -2.69
N ILE A 49 9.52 -52.73 -1.72
CA ILE A 49 8.46 -51.75 -2.01
C ILE A 49 9.08 -50.44 -2.51
N TRP A 50 10.19 -49.97 -1.91
CA TRP A 50 10.92 -48.78 -2.39
C TRP A 50 11.49 -48.95 -3.80
N GLU A 51 12.04 -50.13 -4.11
CA GLU A 51 12.48 -50.49 -5.47
C GLU A 51 11.30 -50.47 -6.45
N ALA A 52 10.13 -50.99 -6.04
CA ALA A 52 8.92 -50.97 -6.86
C ALA A 52 8.31 -49.56 -7.03
N CYS A 53 8.55 -48.61 -6.10
CA CYS A 53 8.15 -47.22 -6.28
C CYS A 53 8.91 -46.52 -7.40
N ALA A 54 10.18 -46.90 -7.64
CA ALA A 54 11.05 -46.33 -8.67
C ALA A 54 11.00 -47.08 -10.02
N ASP A 55 10.08 -48.05 -10.16
CA ASP A 55 9.93 -48.86 -11.39
C ASP A 55 9.29 -48.03 -12.53
N GLU A 56 9.60 -48.38 -13.77
CA GLU A 56 9.12 -47.68 -14.98
C GLU A 56 7.62 -47.92 -15.23
N SER A 57 7.06 -49.00 -14.68
CA SER A 57 5.65 -49.33 -14.82
C SER A 57 4.77 -48.50 -13.88
N THR A 58 3.96 -47.63 -14.46
CA THR A 58 3.07 -46.69 -13.73
C THR A 58 2.17 -47.40 -12.71
N GLU A 59 1.66 -48.57 -13.04
CA GLU A 59 0.72 -49.34 -12.23
C GLU A 59 1.37 -49.98 -10.99
N THR A 60 2.60 -50.48 -11.10
CA THR A 60 3.33 -51.09 -9.96
C THR A 60 3.81 -50.01 -9.00
N SER A 61 4.34 -48.91 -9.54
CA SER A 61 4.74 -47.72 -8.79
C SER A 61 3.54 -47.14 -8.03
N ASN A 62 2.35 -47.05 -8.65
CA ASN A 62 1.14 -46.58 -8.00
C ASN A 62 0.73 -47.43 -6.81
N LEU A 63 0.66 -48.75 -6.99
CA LEU A 63 0.28 -49.67 -5.92
C LEU A 63 1.32 -49.69 -4.78
N ALA A 64 2.61 -49.63 -5.11
CA ALA A 64 3.69 -49.56 -4.13
C ALA A 64 3.62 -48.27 -3.31
N ILE A 65 3.45 -47.11 -3.97
CA ILE A 65 3.33 -45.80 -3.32
C ILE A 65 2.08 -45.73 -2.43
N GLN A 66 0.92 -46.16 -2.92
CA GLN A 66 -0.30 -46.27 -2.10
C GLN A 66 -0.12 -47.20 -0.90
N GLY A 67 0.63 -48.29 -1.09
CA GLY A 67 1.02 -49.19 -0.03
C GLY A 67 1.83 -48.51 1.07
N ILE A 68 2.81 -47.68 0.71
CA ILE A 68 3.61 -46.88 1.66
C ILE A 68 2.74 -45.84 2.37
N VAL A 69 1.90 -45.10 1.65
CA VAL A 69 0.96 -44.14 2.27
C VAL A 69 0.06 -44.85 3.29
N SER A 70 -0.44 -46.05 2.99
CA SER A 70 -1.24 -46.84 3.93
C SER A 70 -0.46 -47.29 5.17
N LEU A 71 0.85 -47.51 5.06
CA LEU A 71 1.70 -47.85 6.21
C LEU A 71 1.96 -46.64 7.09
N VAL A 72 2.07 -45.44 6.50
CA VAL A 72 2.18 -44.17 7.22
C VAL A 72 0.88 -43.84 7.95
N THR A 73 -0.28 -43.93 7.28
CA THR A 73 -1.58 -43.62 7.90
C THR A 73 -1.93 -44.56 9.06
N ASN A 74 -1.45 -45.81 9.01
CA ASN A 74 -1.59 -46.78 10.09
C ASN A 74 -0.49 -46.68 11.18
N ARG A 75 0.35 -45.63 11.17
CA ARG A 75 1.43 -45.36 12.15
C ARG A 75 2.52 -46.43 12.25
N HIS A 76 2.83 -47.11 11.14
CA HIS A 76 3.93 -48.09 11.09
C HIS A 76 5.25 -47.49 10.58
N LEU A 77 5.21 -46.35 9.89
CA LEU A 77 6.37 -45.63 9.35
C LEU A 77 6.42 -44.20 9.90
N ASP A 78 7.63 -43.72 10.20
CA ASP A 78 7.88 -42.32 10.53
C ASP A 78 7.72 -41.42 9.30
N VAL A 79 6.99 -40.32 9.47
CA VAL A 79 6.70 -39.33 8.41
C VAL A 79 7.99 -38.73 7.87
N LYS A 80 8.93 -38.32 8.73
CA LYS A 80 10.18 -37.68 8.31
C LYS A 80 11.06 -38.62 7.49
N TYR A 81 11.10 -39.90 7.86
CA TYR A 81 11.81 -40.93 7.11
C TYR A 81 11.22 -41.14 5.71
N VAL A 82 9.88 -41.23 5.61
CA VAL A 82 9.18 -41.45 4.33
C VAL A 82 9.31 -40.24 3.41
N MET A 83 9.17 -39.03 3.93
CA MET A 83 9.28 -37.80 3.14
C MET A 83 10.68 -37.64 2.52
N ASN A 84 11.74 -37.88 3.28
CA ASN A 84 13.11 -37.84 2.76
C ASN A 84 13.34 -38.90 1.68
N LYS A 85 12.77 -40.10 1.84
CA LYS A 85 12.87 -41.17 0.85
C LYS A 85 12.07 -40.86 -0.42
N PHE A 86 10.85 -40.34 -0.31
CA PHE A 86 10.09 -39.88 -1.47
C PHE A 86 10.84 -38.79 -2.24
N LEU A 87 11.37 -37.77 -1.55
CA LEU A 87 12.16 -36.72 -2.18
C LEU A 87 13.41 -37.27 -2.91
N SER A 88 14.03 -38.34 -2.41
CA SER A 88 15.17 -38.99 -3.06
C SER A 88 14.83 -39.83 -4.29
N ILE A 89 13.58 -40.30 -4.41
CA ILE A 89 13.11 -41.16 -5.50
C ILE A 89 12.59 -40.34 -6.68
N ILE A 90 12.16 -39.09 -6.44
CA ILE A 90 11.70 -38.17 -7.49
C ILE A 90 12.78 -38.04 -8.57
N SER A 91 12.50 -38.62 -9.72
CA SER A 91 13.33 -38.61 -10.91
C SER A 91 12.45 -38.49 -12.15
N PRO A 92 12.98 -38.01 -13.29
CA PRO A 92 12.19 -37.80 -14.52
C PRO A 92 11.53 -39.09 -15.05
N THR A 93 12.04 -40.26 -14.67
CA THR A 93 11.61 -41.59 -15.12
C THR A 93 10.54 -42.23 -14.22
N CYS A 94 10.26 -41.64 -13.06
CA CYS A 94 9.29 -42.16 -12.09
C CYS A 94 7.89 -41.57 -12.34
N ASN A 95 6.84 -42.24 -11.85
CA ASN A 95 5.48 -41.70 -11.86
C ASN A 95 5.34 -40.49 -10.91
N ALA A 96 5.71 -39.31 -11.40
CA ALA A 96 5.74 -38.07 -10.64
C ALA A 96 4.37 -37.66 -10.09
N TYR A 97 3.28 -37.95 -10.83
CA TYR A 97 1.91 -37.63 -10.40
C TYR A 97 1.56 -38.29 -9.07
N VAL A 98 1.72 -39.60 -8.98
CA VAL A 98 1.33 -40.35 -7.77
C VAL A 98 2.28 -40.10 -6.61
N LEU A 99 3.54 -39.78 -6.90
CA LEU A 99 4.52 -39.41 -5.89
C LEU A 99 4.22 -38.03 -5.28
N VAL A 100 3.88 -37.02 -6.09
CA VAL A 100 3.43 -35.70 -5.62
C VAL A 100 2.14 -35.82 -4.78
N LYS A 101 1.18 -36.62 -5.25
CA LYS A 101 -0.06 -36.88 -4.52
C LYS A 101 0.19 -37.61 -3.19
N ALA A 102 1.13 -38.56 -3.16
CA ALA A 102 1.52 -39.26 -1.94
C ALA A 102 2.22 -38.34 -0.94
N ILE A 103 3.09 -37.44 -1.41
CA ILE A 103 3.73 -36.41 -0.58
C ILE A 103 2.65 -35.50 0.05
N SER A 104 1.70 -35.02 -0.75
CA SER A 104 0.55 -34.24 -0.25
C SER A 104 -0.25 -35.01 0.81
N ALA A 105 -0.63 -36.27 0.54
CA ALA A 105 -1.40 -37.09 1.47
C ALA A 105 -0.67 -37.36 2.80
N VAL A 106 0.65 -37.59 2.75
CA VAL A 106 1.47 -37.79 3.96
C VAL A 106 1.56 -36.51 4.78
N MET A 107 1.69 -35.34 4.14
CA MET A 107 1.70 -34.05 4.82
C MET A 107 0.36 -33.72 5.49
N MET A 108 -0.75 -33.99 4.79
CA MET A 108 -2.09 -33.83 5.35
C MET A 108 -2.28 -34.72 6.58
N PHE A 109 -1.81 -35.97 6.53
CA PHE A 109 -1.85 -36.87 7.68
C PHE A 109 -1.00 -36.37 8.86
N GLU A 110 0.21 -35.87 8.62
CA GLU A 110 1.08 -35.26 9.66
C GLU A 110 0.34 -34.11 10.37
N TYR A 111 -0.31 -33.23 9.61
CA TYR A 111 -1.02 -32.08 10.14
C TYR A 111 -2.26 -32.46 10.96
N THR A 112 -3.01 -33.49 10.54
CA THR A 112 -4.18 -33.98 11.31
C THR A 112 -3.81 -34.55 12.68
N GLN A 113 -2.56 -34.99 12.88
CA GLN A 113 -2.11 -35.56 14.15
C GLN A 113 -1.68 -34.52 15.18
N THR A 114 -1.28 -33.32 14.77
CA THR A 114 -0.66 -32.33 15.67
C THR A 114 -1.63 -31.47 16.50
N GLY A 115 -2.94 -31.73 16.40
CA GLY A 115 -3.95 -31.05 17.22
C GLY A 115 -4.16 -29.56 16.86
N GLU A 116 -5.27 -28.99 17.34
CA GLU A 116 -5.76 -27.64 16.98
C GLU A 116 -4.86 -26.47 17.45
N THR A 117 -3.79 -26.72 18.20
CA THR A 117 -3.05 -25.69 18.92
C THR A 117 -1.97 -24.99 18.09
N ASN A 118 -1.50 -25.58 16.98
CA ASN A 118 -0.55 -24.93 16.08
C ASN A 118 -1.25 -24.47 14.80
N ARG A 119 -1.56 -23.16 14.73
CA ARG A 119 -2.12 -22.48 13.54
C ARG A 119 -1.11 -22.34 12.38
N VAL A 120 0.08 -22.94 12.47
CA VAL A 120 1.21 -22.71 11.57
C VAL A 120 1.65 -24.04 10.98
N SER A 121 1.85 -24.06 9.65
CA SER A 121 2.43 -25.21 8.94
C SER A 121 3.75 -25.65 9.58
N HIS A 122 3.99 -26.96 9.69
CA HIS A 122 5.28 -27.51 10.14
C HIS A 122 6.42 -27.17 9.18
N TYR A 123 6.09 -26.72 7.96
CA TYR A 123 7.03 -26.37 6.92
C TYR A 123 7.00 -24.86 6.64
N SER A 124 8.15 -24.32 6.28
CA SER A 124 8.30 -22.94 5.84
C SER A 124 8.97 -22.89 4.46
N LEU A 125 9.19 -21.67 3.95
CA LEU A 125 9.94 -21.46 2.71
C LEU A 125 11.40 -21.94 2.81
N HIS A 126 11.98 -21.92 4.02
CA HIS A 126 13.41 -22.13 4.22
C HIS A 126 13.75 -23.26 5.20
N CYS A 127 13.11 -23.35 6.37
CA CYS A 127 13.44 -24.35 7.38
C CYS A 127 12.24 -24.72 8.31
N PRO A 128 11.87 -26.01 8.40
CA PRO A 128 12.15 -27.04 7.40
C PRO A 128 11.44 -26.67 6.10
N LYS A 129 12.13 -26.82 4.98
CA LYS A 129 11.60 -26.43 3.67
C LYS A 129 10.43 -27.31 3.27
N HIS A 130 9.37 -26.72 2.71
CA HIS A 130 8.23 -27.49 2.24
C HIS A 130 8.64 -28.51 1.14
N PRO A 131 8.26 -29.80 1.28
CA PRO A 131 8.64 -30.87 0.36
C PRO A 131 8.29 -30.57 -1.11
N LEU A 132 7.06 -30.10 -1.40
CA LEU A 132 6.65 -29.69 -2.75
C LEU A 132 7.47 -28.52 -3.33
N ILE A 133 8.02 -27.62 -2.50
CA ILE A 133 8.95 -26.58 -2.97
C ILE A 133 10.25 -27.25 -3.46
N THR A 134 10.73 -28.26 -2.75
CA THR A 134 11.93 -29.02 -3.16
C THR A 134 11.67 -29.78 -4.47
N VAL A 135 10.47 -30.32 -4.67
CA VAL A 135 10.05 -30.95 -5.93
C VAL A 135 10.08 -29.95 -7.09
N LEU A 136 9.51 -28.76 -6.91
CA LEU A 136 9.52 -27.68 -7.91
C LEU A 136 10.94 -27.24 -8.27
N GLN A 137 11.82 -27.10 -7.29
CA GLN A 137 13.21 -26.70 -7.54
C GLN A 137 14.00 -27.73 -8.36
N ASN A 138 13.66 -29.01 -8.20
CA ASN A 138 14.30 -30.08 -8.95
C ASN A 138 13.80 -30.08 -10.39
N ASN A 139 12.49 -29.97 -10.62
CA ASN A 139 11.88 -29.95 -11.96
C ASN A 139 10.66 -28.99 -12.02
N ASP A 140 10.78 -27.91 -12.79
CA ASP A 140 9.71 -26.92 -12.98
C ASP A 140 8.47 -27.49 -13.69
N ASP A 141 8.65 -28.53 -14.52
CA ASP A 141 7.57 -29.16 -15.31
C ASP A 141 6.53 -29.89 -14.45
N TYR A 142 6.79 -30.11 -13.15
CA TYR A 142 5.83 -30.72 -12.22
C TYR A 142 4.80 -29.75 -11.64
N LEU A 143 4.85 -28.46 -11.99
CA LEU A 143 3.91 -27.47 -11.49
C LEU A 143 2.43 -27.84 -11.70
N PRO A 144 1.95 -28.30 -12.87
CA PRO A 144 0.54 -28.64 -13.06
C PRO A 144 0.08 -29.74 -12.09
N LEU A 145 0.93 -30.73 -11.82
CA LEU A 145 0.65 -31.83 -10.87
C LEU A 145 0.54 -31.29 -9.44
N ILE A 146 1.37 -30.29 -9.10
CA ILE A 146 1.34 -29.64 -7.80
C ILE A 146 0.08 -28.79 -7.65
N LEU A 147 -0.35 -28.07 -8.69
CA LEU A 147 -1.60 -27.31 -8.69
C LEU A 147 -2.82 -28.22 -8.51
N GLU A 148 -2.86 -29.37 -9.20
CA GLU A 148 -3.90 -30.39 -9.00
C GLU A 148 -3.87 -30.91 -7.55
N SER A 149 -2.68 -31.20 -7.00
CA SER A 149 -2.55 -31.64 -5.60
C SER A 149 -2.95 -30.58 -4.57
N ILE A 150 -2.77 -29.30 -4.89
CA ILE A 150 -3.24 -28.16 -4.08
C ILE A 150 -4.77 -28.12 -4.14
N SER A 151 -5.36 -28.25 -5.33
CA SER A 151 -6.82 -28.30 -5.50
C SER A 151 -7.45 -29.45 -4.74
N GLU A 152 -6.89 -30.67 -4.81
CA GLU A 152 -7.40 -31.83 -4.08
C GLU A 152 -7.19 -31.73 -2.55
N ALA A 153 -6.07 -31.13 -2.11
CA ALA A 153 -5.83 -30.94 -0.68
C ALA A 153 -6.81 -29.91 -0.08
N ILE A 154 -7.26 -28.99 -0.92
CA ILE A 154 -8.22 -27.95 -0.60
C ILE A 154 -9.61 -28.36 -1.13
N ASP A 155 -10.09 -29.51 -0.65
CA ASP A 155 -11.51 -29.86 -0.79
C ASP A 155 -12.37 -28.97 0.10
N GLU A 156 -13.67 -28.88 -0.24
CA GLU A 156 -14.62 -27.88 0.26
C GLU A 156 -14.52 -27.66 1.79
N ASP A 157 -14.47 -28.71 2.60
CA ASP A 157 -14.46 -28.59 4.08
C ASP A 157 -13.08 -28.54 4.76
N ASN A 158 -11.98 -28.47 3.99
CA ASN A 158 -10.65 -28.71 4.53
C ASN A 158 -9.77 -27.46 4.59
N PHE A 159 -10.13 -26.51 5.48
CA PHE A 159 -9.29 -25.34 5.79
C PHE A 159 -7.84 -25.71 6.17
N ARG A 160 -7.63 -26.91 6.73
CA ARG A 160 -6.30 -27.41 7.09
C ARG A 160 -5.43 -27.63 5.84
N GLY A 161 -6.03 -28.00 4.72
CA GLY A 161 -5.34 -28.14 3.42
C GLY A 161 -4.69 -26.84 2.97
N PHE A 162 -5.40 -25.71 3.12
CA PHE A 162 -4.84 -24.39 2.83
C PHE A 162 -3.61 -24.06 3.67
N GLN A 163 -3.65 -24.33 4.98
CA GLN A 163 -2.53 -24.05 5.89
C GLN A 163 -1.30 -24.90 5.57
N VAL A 164 -1.50 -26.17 5.23
CA VAL A 164 -0.42 -27.07 4.81
C VAL A 164 0.22 -26.58 3.52
N MET A 165 -0.59 -26.17 2.54
CA MET A 165 -0.14 -25.75 1.21
C MET A 165 0.35 -24.30 1.12
N GLU A 166 0.07 -23.46 2.12
CA GLU A 166 0.42 -22.03 2.16
C GLU A 166 1.90 -21.76 1.80
N PRO A 167 2.91 -22.47 2.32
CA PRO A 167 4.31 -22.21 1.96
C PRO A 167 4.59 -22.41 0.47
N VAL A 168 3.95 -23.40 -0.18
CA VAL A 168 4.11 -23.66 -1.61
C VAL A 168 3.42 -22.57 -2.44
N ILE A 169 2.23 -22.15 -2.02
CA ILE A 169 1.49 -21.06 -2.66
C ILE A 169 2.33 -19.77 -2.59
N CYS A 170 2.81 -19.40 -1.40
CA CYS A 170 3.70 -18.25 -1.20
C CYS A 170 4.98 -18.37 -2.03
N TYR A 171 5.58 -19.56 -2.11
CA TYR A 171 6.76 -19.80 -2.94
C TYR A 171 6.47 -19.53 -4.41
N ILE A 172 5.36 -20.06 -4.97
CA ILE A 172 5.02 -19.85 -6.39
C ILE A 172 4.71 -18.36 -6.66
N LEU A 173 3.97 -17.69 -5.78
CA LEU A 173 3.66 -16.26 -5.91
C LEU A 173 4.91 -15.36 -5.84
N SER A 174 5.90 -15.75 -5.02
CA SER A 174 7.12 -14.96 -4.79
C SER A 174 8.21 -15.08 -5.87
N ASN A 175 7.94 -15.71 -7.02
CA ASN A 175 8.88 -15.86 -8.16
C ASN A 175 10.31 -16.36 -7.89
N PRO A 176 10.48 -17.62 -7.50
CA PRO A 176 11.80 -18.20 -7.31
C PRO A 176 12.47 -18.67 -8.61
N THR A 177 11.74 -18.90 -9.71
CA THR A 177 12.30 -19.48 -10.94
C THR A 177 12.18 -18.57 -12.17
N ARG A 178 13.16 -17.65 -12.31
CA ARG A 178 13.42 -16.83 -13.52
C ARG A 178 13.96 -17.66 -14.70
N ARG A 179 13.39 -18.83 -15.02
CA ARG A 179 13.85 -19.65 -16.15
C ARG A 179 12.95 -19.49 -17.36
N LYS A 180 13.05 -18.35 -18.06
CA LYS A 180 12.75 -18.03 -19.48
C LYS A 180 11.53 -18.64 -20.21
N ARG A 181 10.74 -19.54 -19.62
CA ARG A 181 9.49 -20.08 -20.14
C ARG A 181 8.34 -19.29 -19.51
N ILE A 182 7.41 -18.95 -20.37
CA ILE A 182 6.36 -17.94 -20.19
C ILE A 182 5.54 -18.20 -18.91
N ASP A 183 5.22 -17.12 -18.19
CA ASP A 183 4.58 -17.00 -16.87
C ASP A 183 3.18 -17.64 -16.66
N TYR A 184 2.70 -18.51 -17.56
CA TYR A 184 1.37 -19.16 -17.49
C TYR A 184 1.12 -19.91 -16.17
N SER A 185 2.21 -20.36 -15.56
CA SER A 185 2.32 -21.02 -14.27
C SER A 185 1.58 -20.29 -13.13
N LYS A 186 1.67 -18.96 -13.05
CA LYS A 186 1.03 -18.18 -11.99
C LYS A 186 -0.41 -17.86 -12.28
N VAL A 187 -0.71 -17.50 -13.52
CA VAL A 187 -2.08 -17.20 -13.92
C VAL A 187 -2.94 -18.43 -13.67
N LEU A 188 -2.43 -19.62 -13.99
CA LEU A 188 -3.09 -20.89 -13.69
C LEU A 188 -3.22 -21.13 -12.17
N LEU A 189 -2.19 -20.85 -11.36
CA LEU A 189 -2.31 -20.90 -9.90
C LEU A 189 -3.41 -19.95 -9.40
N LEU A 190 -3.40 -18.70 -9.84
CA LEU A 190 -4.37 -17.70 -9.41
C LEU A 190 -5.79 -18.08 -9.83
N GLU A 191 -5.97 -18.64 -11.04
CA GLU A 191 -7.25 -19.18 -11.51
C GLU A 191 -7.72 -20.38 -10.68
N THR A 192 -6.87 -21.39 -10.50
CA THR A 192 -7.19 -22.56 -9.68
C THR A 192 -7.55 -22.15 -8.25
N LEU A 193 -6.81 -21.22 -7.65
CA LEU A 193 -7.13 -20.73 -6.32
C LEU A 193 -8.46 -19.97 -6.28
N ILE A 194 -8.79 -19.18 -7.32
CA ILE A 194 -10.10 -18.51 -7.42
C ILE A 194 -11.23 -19.53 -7.53
N ASP A 195 -11.06 -20.58 -8.34
CA ASP A 195 -12.05 -21.63 -8.54
C ASP A 195 -12.30 -22.41 -7.24
N ILE A 196 -11.24 -22.82 -6.54
CA ILE A 196 -11.30 -23.50 -5.23
C ILE A 196 -12.05 -22.66 -4.19
N VAL A 197 -11.88 -21.34 -4.25
CA VAL A 197 -12.44 -20.39 -3.29
C VAL A 197 -13.89 -20.08 -3.55
N SER A 198 -14.41 -20.32 -4.76
CA SER A 198 -15.83 -20.18 -5.09
C SER A 198 -16.74 -21.17 -4.35
N SER A 199 -16.19 -22.18 -3.67
CA SER A 199 -16.96 -23.15 -2.89
C SER A 199 -17.23 -22.76 -1.42
N GLN A 200 -16.38 -21.96 -0.76
CA GLN A 200 -16.57 -21.61 0.67
C GLN A 200 -16.11 -20.19 1.06
N PRO A 201 -16.79 -19.51 2.02
CA PRO A 201 -16.41 -18.16 2.45
C PRO A 201 -15.12 -18.13 3.28
N ARG A 202 -14.86 -19.13 4.12
CA ARG A 202 -13.66 -19.19 4.99
C ARG A 202 -12.36 -19.27 4.21
N THR A 203 -12.36 -20.04 3.13
CA THR A 203 -11.23 -20.17 2.21
C THR A 203 -11.01 -18.87 1.44
N ALA A 204 -12.09 -18.16 1.10
CA ALA A 204 -12.03 -16.83 0.53
C ALA A 204 -11.27 -15.84 1.42
N PHE A 205 -11.62 -15.71 2.71
CA PHE A 205 -10.87 -14.80 3.61
C PHE A 205 -9.38 -15.14 3.69
N TYR A 206 -9.01 -16.41 3.61
CA TYR A 206 -7.61 -16.83 3.59
C TYR A 206 -6.87 -16.35 2.35
N MET A 207 -7.54 -16.34 1.20
CA MET A 207 -6.94 -15.89 -0.07
C MET A 207 -6.47 -14.45 -0.05
N LEU A 208 -7.15 -13.57 0.69
CA LEU A 208 -6.76 -12.16 0.77
C LEU A 208 -5.36 -12.01 1.37
N ARG A 209 -4.92 -12.96 2.21
CA ARG A 209 -3.57 -12.96 2.77
C ARG A 209 -2.49 -13.14 1.70
N PHE A 210 -2.84 -13.65 0.52
CA PHE A 210 -1.91 -13.82 -0.59
C PHE A 210 -1.75 -12.57 -1.47
N ILE A 211 -2.64 -11.59 -1.38
CA ILE A 211 -2.57 -10.36 -2.20
C ILE A 211 -1.24 -9.61 -2.01
N PRO A 212 -0.68 -9.45 -0.79
CA PRO A 212 0.64 -8.85 -0.59
C PRO A 212 1.81 -9.58 -1.23
N PHE A 213 1.66 -10.87 -1.55
CA PHE A 213 2.69 -11.65 -2.23
C PHE A 213 2.61 -11.53 -3.76
N LEU A 214 1.61 -10.81 -4.28
CA LEU A 214 1.54 -10.48 -5.71
C LEU A 214 2.64 -9.48 -6.05
N GLN A 215 3.41 -9.81 -7.08
CA GLN A 215 4.48 -8.93 -7.53
C GLN A 215 3.93 -7.77 -8.35
N VAL A 216 4.55 -6.60 -8.20
CA VAL A 216 4.11 -5.34 -8.83
C VAL A 216 5.29 -4.55 -9.38
N GLU A 217 6.41 -5.21 -9.69
CA GLU A 217 7.64 -4.54 -10.17
C GLU A 217 7.61 -4.26 -11.67
N THR A 218 6.90 -5.09 -12.44
CA THR A 218 6.83 -4.99 -13.90
C THR A 218 5.41 -4.75 -14.39
N SER A 219 5.25 -4.13 -15.56
CA SER A 219 3.94 -3.84 -16.14
C SER A 219 3.05 -5.09 -16.27
N HIS A 220 3.61 -6.23 -16.69
CA HIS A 220 2.87 -7.49 -16.82
C HIS A 220 2.36 -8.00 -15.47
N GLN A 221 3.21 -8.00 -14.43
CA GLN A 221 2.84 -8.44 -13.09
C GLN A 221 1.74 -7.56 -12.48
N VAL A 222 1.78 -6.24 -12.72
CA VAL A 222 0.72 -5.33 -12.27
C VAL A 222 -0.62 -5.67 -12.95
N ILE A 223 -0.61 -6.02 -14.24
CA ILE A 223 -1.83 -6.46 -14.95
C ILE A 223 -2.37 -7.76 -14.37
N GLU A 224 -1.50 -8.75 -14.12
CA GLU A 224 -1.89 -10.04 -13.50
C GLU A 224 -2.50 -9.83 -12.11
N ALA A 225 -1.85 -9.04 -11.25
CA ALA A 225 -2.36 -8.70 -9.93
C ALA A 225 -3.71 -7.96 -10.00
N SER A 226 -3.86 -7.06 -10.98
CA SER A 226 -5.11 -6.33 -11.21
C SER A 226 -6.25 -7.27 -11.61
N GLN A 227 -6.00 -8.23 -12.50
CA GLN A 227 -6.98 -9.23 -12.90
C GLN A 227 -7.38 -10.14 -11.74
N PHE A 228 -6.42 -10.55 -10.90
CA PHE A 228 -6.68 -11.34 -9.72
C PHE A 228 -7.59 -10.61 -8.73
N VAL A 229 -7.29 -9.35 -8.38
CA VAL A 229 -8.13 -8.54 -7.47
C VAL A 229 -9.55 -8.36 -8.03
N VAL A 230 -9.69 -8.16 -9.35
CA VAL A 230 -11.00 -8.06 -10.02
C VAL A 230 -11.80 -9.36 -9.89
N LYS A 231 -11.17 -10.51 -10.15
CA LYS A 231 -11.82 -11.82 -10.04
C LYS A 231 -12.15 -12.16 -8.59
N ALA A 232 -11.23 -11.92 -7.66
CA ALA A 232 -11.42 -12.11 -6.23
C ALA A 232 -12.68 -11.38 -5.75
N LYS A 233 -12.81 -10.07 -6.05
CA LYS A 233 -13.99 -9.28 -5.68
C LYS A 233 -15.30 -9.90 -6.19
N ARG A 234 -15.32 -10.47 -7.40
CA ARG A 234 -16.52 -11.08 -7.97
C ARG A 234 -16.95 -12.28 -7.12
N VAL A 235 -16.02 -13.17 -6.82
CA VAL A 235 -16.26 -14.36 -5.99
C VAL A 235 -16.73 -13.96 -4.59
N PHE A 236 -16.10 -12.97 -3.95
CA PHE A 236 -16.57 -12.47 -2.64
C PHE A 236 -17.97 -11.86 -2.66
N SER A 237 -18.42 -11.30 -3.79
CA SER A 237 -19.75 -10.70 -3.88
C SER A 237 -20.87 -11.76 -3.87
N GLU A 238 -20.54 -13.01 -4.19
CA GLU A 238 -21.49 -14.13 -4.27
C GLU A 238 -21.71 -14.81 -2.91
N PHE A 239 -20.81 -14.57 -1.93
CA PHE A 239 -20.88 -15.21 -0.62
C PHE A 239 -21.69 -14.46 0.43
N GLU A 240 -22.50 -15.21 1.17
CA GLU A 240 -23.08 -14.77 2.44
C GLU A 240 -22.01 -14.84 3.53
N CYS A 241 -21.73 -13.70 4.14
CA CYS A 241 -20.73 -13.56 5.20
C CYS A 241 -21.25 -12.59 6.27
N ASP A 242 -20.70 -12.73 7.48
CA ASP A 242 -20.97 -11.81 8.59
C ASP A 242 -20.61 -10.37 8.19
N GLU A 243 -21.34 -9.40 8.74
CA GLU A 243 -21.16 -7.98 8.40
C GLU A 243 -19.72 -7.49 8.64
N LYS A 244 -19.10 -7.93 9.75
CA LYS A 244 -17.72 -7.56 10.10
C LYS A 244 -16.70 -8.08 9.09
N ASP A 245 -16.89 -9.32 8.67
CA ASP A 245 -16.04 -9.98 7.69
C ASP A 245 -16.21 -9.34 6.31
N ARG A 246 -17.45 -9.01 5.93
CA ARG A 246 -17.76 -8.27 4.69
C ARG A 246 -17.11 -6.89 4.66
N ILE A 247 -17.13 -6.16 5.77
CA ILE A 247 -16.48 -4.85 5.91
C ILE A 247 -14.97 -5.01 5.73
N TYR A 248 -14.35 -5.91 6.47
CA TYR A 248 -12.91 -6.14 6.44
C TYR A 248 -12.40 -6.50 5.02
N VAL A 249 -13.10 -7.40 4.32
CA VAL A 249 -12.76 -7.76 2.93
C VAL A 249 -12.91 -6.59 1.99
N SER A 250 -13.97 -5.81 2.16
CA SER A 250 -14.24 -4.66 1.30
C SER A 250 -13.16 -3.58 1.48
N GLU A 251 -12.72 -3.31 2.71
CA GLU A 251 -11.58 -2.41 2.98
C GLU A 251 -10.29 -2.95 2.35
N PHE A 252 -10.04 -4.24 2.51
CA PHE A 252 -8.84 -4.89 2.00
C PHE A 252 -8.75 -4.80 0.47
N ILE A 253 -9.82 -5.17 -0.23
CA ILE A 253 -9.90 -5.12 -1.69
C ILE A 253 -9.87 -3.66 -2.17
N LEU A 254 -10.47 -2.73 -1.43
CA LEU A 254 -10.40 -1.30 -1.76
C LEU A 254 -8.95 -0.81 -1.73
N LEU A 255 -8.19 -1.07 -0.66
CA LEU A 255 -6.78 -0.69 -0.55
C LEU A 255 -5.92 -1.33 -1.65
N ALA A 256 -6.11 -2.63 -1.91
CA ALA A 256 -5.43 -3.34 -2.99
C ALA A 256 -5.77 -2.75 -4.38
N SER A 257 -7.03 -2.37 -4.60
CA SER A 257 -7.47 -1.78 -5.87
C SER A 257 -6.84 -0.41 -6.12
N LEU A 258 -6.76 0.46 -5.10
CA LEU A 258 -6.20 1.81 -5.22
C LEU A 258 -4.68 1.79 -5.39
N SER A 259 -3.98 0.93 -4.65
CA SER A 259 -2.53 0.75 -4.81
C SER A 259 -2.16 0.21 -6.20
N LEU A 260 -2.93 -0.75 -6.73
CA LEU A 260 -2.74 -1.21 -8.11
C LEU A 260 -3.12 -0.14 -9.14
N CYS A 261 -4.08 0.74 -8.86
CA CYS A 261 -4.35 1.90 -9.73
C CYS A 261 -3.14 2.83 -9.84
N GLU A 262 -2.48 3.13 -8.71
CA GLU A 262 -1.26 3.96 -8.66
C GLU A 262 -0.14 3.33 -9.52
N ARG A 263 0.10 2.03 -9.37
CA ARG A 263 1.12 1.32 -10.18
C ARG A 263 0.75 1.24 -11.65
N ASN A 264 -0.51 0.98 -11.98
CA ASN A 264 -0.97 0.96 -13.38
C ASN A 264 -0.83 2.34 -14.04
N LEU A 265 -1.05 3.42 -13.30
CA LEU A 265 -0.80 4.78 -13.77
C LEU A 265 0.68 5.00 -14.08
N ALA A 266 1.58 4.57 -13.20
CA ALA A 266 3.02 4.70 -13.41
C ALA A 266 3.52 3.96 -14.67
N PHE A 267 2.90 2.82 -15.01
CA PHE A 267 3.22 2.04 -16.21
C PHE A 267 2.38 2.40 -17.46
N GLY A 268 1.36 3.26 -17.34
CA GLY A 268 0.47 3.63 -18.45
C GLY A 268 -0.54 2.54 -18.86
N ASN A 269 -0.89 1.64 -17.95
CA ASN A 269 -1.81 0.53 -18.20
C ASN A 269 -3.29 0.94 -18.00
N ASN A 270 -4.23 0.07 -18.42
CA ASN A 270 -5.66 0.28 -18.17
C ASN A 270 -6.07 -0.25 -16.79
N PHE A 271 -6.65 0.62 -15.96
CA PHE A 271 -7.13 0.32 -14.60
C PHE A 271 -8.62 0.66 -14.41
N SER A 272 -9.39 0.82 -15.51
CA SER A 272 -10.81 1.19 -15.41
C SER A 272 -11.67 0.15 -14.69
N SER A 273 -11.29 -1.13 -14.71
CA SER A 273 -11.99 -2.19 -13.97
C SER A 273 -11.80 -2.01 -12.46
N LEU A 274 -10.58 -1.71 -12.03
CA LEU A 274 -10.24 -1.46 -10.62
C LEU A 274 -11.02 -0.26 -10.09
N LEU A 275 -11.07 0.86 -10.82
CA LEU A 275 -11.85 2.03 -10.41
C LEU A 275 -13.33 1.75 -10.22
N LYS A 276 -13.94 0.97 -11.13
CA LYS A 276 -15.34 0.56 -11.02
C LYS A 276 -15.57 -0.28 -9.75
N ILE A 277 -14.61 -1.14 -9.42
CA ILE A 277 -14.66 -1.94 -8.20
C ILE A 277 -14.54 -1.05 -6.97
N SER A 278 -13.57 -0.14 -6.91
CA SER A 278 -13.38 0.77 -5.78
C SER A 278 -14.64 1.58 -5.50
N LEU A 279 -15.30 2.13 -6.53
CA LEU A 279 -16.57 2.85 -6.39
C LEU A 279 -17.70 1.94 -5.88
N SER A 280 -17.82 0.71 -6.41
CA SER A 280 -18.86 -0.23 -5.96
C SER A 280 -18.67 -0.68 -4.50
N LEU A 281 -17.41 -0.84 -4.06
CA LEU A 281 -17.08 -1.19 -2.69
C LEU A 281 -17.39 -0.03 -1.75
N LEU A 282 -17.06 1.21 -2.13
CA LEU A 282 -17.37 2.40 -1.33
C LEU A 282 -18.88 2.58 -1.13
N GLN A 283 -19.69 2.37 -2.17
CA GLN A 283 -21.17 2.39 -2.06
C GLN A 283 -21.72 1.27 -1.16
N THR A 284 -20.98 0.18 -1.00
CA THR A 284 -21.36 -0.93 -0.13
C THR A 284 -20.96 -0.62 1.31
N LEU A 285 -19.76 -0.09 1.51
CA LEU A 285 -19.23 0.34 2.81
C LEU A 285 -19.99 1.51 3.41
N SER A 286 -20.47 2.46 2.60
CA SER A 286 -21.24 3.62 3.06
C SER A 286 -22.61 3.27 3.66
N LYS A 287 -23.07 2.02 3.51
CA LYS A 287 -24.32 1.54 4.12
C LYS A 287 -24.15 1.10 5.57
N PHE A 288 -22.91 0.91 6.01
CA PHE A 288 -22.60 0.41 7.34
C PHE A 288 -22.05 1.54 8.20
N ASP A 289 -22.55 1.66 9.43
CA ASP A 289 -21.99 2.57 10.44
C ASP A 289 -20.82 1.90 11.16
N TYR A 290 -19.59 2.14 10.70
CA TYR A 290 -18.38 1.60 11.33
C TYR A 290 -17.19 2.57 11.25
N TYR A 291 -16.22 2.36 12.14
CA TYR A 291 -14.94 3.06 12.11
C TYR A 291 -13.98 2.30 11.19
N SER A 292 -13.69 2.89 10.04
CA SER A 292 -12.82 2.28 9.06
C SER A 292 -11.36 2.48 9.42
N SER A 293 -10.59 1.39 9.32
CA SER A 293 -9.16 1.36 9.62
C SER A 293 -8.30 1.88 8.46
N CYS A 294 -8.84 1.82 7.24
CA CYS A 294 -8.11 2.06 6.00
C CYS A 294 -8.40 3.42 5.34
N VAL A 295 -9.42 4.19 5.79
CA VAL A 295 -9.82 5.47 5.13
C VAL A 295 -8.64 6.40 4.94
N ASN A 296 -7.88 6.66 6.01
CA ASN A 296 -6.78 7.62 5.99
C ASN A 296 -5.64 7.17 5.05
N VAL A 297 -5.41 5.86 4.95
CA VAL A 297 -4.42 5.28 4.01
C VAL A 297 -4.92 5.41 2.56
N CYS A 298 -6.20 5.16 2.32
CA CYS A 298 -6.80 5.33 0.99
C CYS A 298 -6.81 6.80 0.56
N LEU A 299 -7.09 7.74 1.48
CA LEU A 299 -7.06 9.17 1.22
C LEU A 299 -5.64 9.67 0.88
N THR A 300 -4.63 9.24 1.64
CA THR A 300 -3.22 9.59 1.34
C THR A 300 -2.77 9.04 -0.02
N LEU A 301 -3.16 7.80 -0.37
CA LEU A 301 -2.93 7.22 -1.71
C LEU A 301 -3.60 8.06 -2.80
N ILE A 302 -4.85 8.48 -2.61
CA ILE A 302 -5.53 9.36 -3.56
C ILE A 302 -4.77 10.68 -3.72
N GLY A 303 -4.32 11.28 -2.62
CA GLY A 303 -3.48 12.50 -2.68
C GLY A 303 -2.22 12.31 -3.54
N MET A 304 -1.57 11.15 -3.47
CA MET A 304 -0.43 10.83 -4.35
C MET A 304 -0.85 10.63 -5.80
N ILE A 305 -1.94 9.88 -6.04
CA ILE A 305 -2.46 9.58 -7.38
C ILE A 305 -2.89 10.86 -8.11
N LEU A 306 -3.55 11.78 -7.40
CA LEU A 306 -4.05 13.05 -7.96
C LEU A 306 -2.91 13.92 -8.52
N LYS A 307 -1.70 13.85 -7.97
CA LYS A 307 -0.53 14.59 -8.47
C LYS A 307 -0.01 14.08 -9.82
N VAL A 308 -0.34 12.84 -10.19
CA VAL A 308 0.19 12.16 -11.38
C VAL A 308 -0.87 12.00 -12.47
N THR A 309 -2.15 12.10 -12.12
CA THR A 309 -3.28 11.73 -13.00
C THR A 309 -3.68 12.84 -13.99
N SER A 310 -4.02 12.45 -15.22
CA SER A 310 -4.58 13.34 -16.26
C SER A 310 -6.12 13.30 -16.35
N GLY A 311 -6.72 14.40 -16.83
CA GLY A 311 -8.15 14.79 -16.81
C GLY A 311 -9.25 13.72 -16.77
N VAL A 312 -9.40 12.86 -17.78
CA VAL A 312 -10.59 11.98 -17.89
C VAL A 312 -10.74 10.98 -16.72
N VAL A 313 -9.61 10.58 -16.14
CA VAL A 313 -9.59 9.64 -15.01
C VAL A 313 -9.76 10.37 -13.68
N LEU A 314 -9.41 11.66 -13.65
CA LEU A 314 -9.40 12.49 -12.46
C LEU A 314 -10.81 12.57 -11.82
N GLU A 315 -11.87 12.67 -12.62
CA GLU A 315 -13.28 12.63 -12.16
C GLU A 315 -13.57 11.45 -11.23
N LYS A 316 -13.10 10.26 -11.61
CA LYS A 316 -13.37 9.03 -10.87
C LYS A 316 -12.61 9.01 -9.55
N PHE A 317 -11.37 9.49 -9.53
CA PHE A 317 -10.61 9.58 -8.28
C PHE A 317 -11.17 10.64 -7.33
N ILE A 318 -11.68 11.76 -7.84
CA ILE A 318 -12.39 12.77 -7.05
C ILE A 318 -13.65 12.14 -6.43
N ALA A 319 -14.43 11.39 -7.21
CA ALA A 319 -15.63 10.71 -6.70
C ALA A 319 -15.30 9.68 -5.61
N ILE A 320 -14.22 8.91 -5.78
CA ILE A 320 -13.70 7.99 -4.74
C ILE A 320 -13.28 8.77 -3.49
N GLY A 321 -12.55 9.88 -3.65
CA GLY A 321 -12.15 10.76 -2.54
C GLY A 321 -13.35 11.32 -1.77
N MET A 322 -14.38 11.78 -2.46
CA MET A 322 -15.62 12.27 -1.86
C MET A 322 -16.34 11.20 -1.05
N ALA A 323 -16.44 9.98 -1.59
CA ALA A 323 -17.08 8.86 -0.91
C ALA A 323 -16.26 8.35 0.29
N LEU A 324 -14.93 8.44 0.25
CA LEU A 324 -14.07 8.12 1.39
C LEU A 324 -14.21 9.11 2.53
N LEU A 325 -14.41 10.40 2.25
CA LEU A 325 -14.62 11.42 3.29
C LEU A 325 -15.93 11.23 4.06
N ASP A 326 -16.90 10.53 3.46
CA ASP A 326 -18.16 10.19 4.14
C ASP A 326 -17.94 9.03 5.15
N LEU A 327 -16.83 8.28 5.06
CA LEU A 327 -16.44 7.24 6.02
C LEU A 327 -15.63 7.84 7.18
N LYS A 328 -15.92 7.42 8.43
CA LYS A 328 -15.22 7.87 9.64
C LYS A 328 -14.21 6.81 10.10
N PRO A 329 -13.09 7.17 10.77
CA PRO A 329 -12.63 8.52 11.11
C PRO A 329 -11.65 9.11 10.07
N VAL A 330 -11.80 10.41 9.78
CA VAL A 330 -10.88 11.17 8.91
C VAL A 330 -9.94 12.02 9.77
N SER A 331 -8.64 11.86 9.58
CA SER A 331 -7.61 12.68 10.22
C SER A 331 -7.56 14.09 9.59
N PRO A 332 -7.59 15.18 10.39
CA PRO A 332 -7.41 16.55 9.91
C PRO A 332 -6.10 16.75 9.13
N THR A 333 -4.99 16.18 9.60
CA THR A 333 -3.70 16.23 8.90
C THR A 333 -3.75 15.53 7.55
N VAL A 334 -4.40 14.37 7.46
CA VAL A 334 -4.59 13.65 6.19
C VAL A 334 -5.50 14.43 5.24
N ALA A 335 -6.58 15.02 5.75
CA ALA A 335 -7.45 15.89 4.95
C ALA A 335 -6.68 17.08 4.38
N ALA A 336 -5.84 17.75 5.17
CA ALA A 336 -4.98 18.84 4.71
C ALA A 336 -3.95 18.39 3.68
N TYR A 337 -3.38 17.19 3.81
CA TYR A 337 -2.47 16.60 2.83
C TYR A 337 -3.14 16.37 1.46
N VAL A 338 -4.37 15.85 1.46
CA VAL A 338 -5.14 15.67 0.23
C VAL A 338 -5.58 17.03 -0.32
N ALA A 339 -6.01 17.96 0.53
CA ALA A 339 -6.40 19.31 0.14
C ALA A 339 -5.25 20.02 -0.59
N PHE A 340 -4.02 19.90 -0.10
CA PHE A 340 -2.84 20.42 -0.80
C PHE A 340 -2.71 19.88 -2.22
N SER A 341 -2.95 18.59 -2.44
CA SER A 341 -2.89 17.96 -3.76
C SER A 341 -4.02 18.47 -4.67
N VAL A 342 -5.22 18.69 -4.13
CA VAL A 342 -6.35 19.28 -4.85
C VAL A 342 -6.11 20.75 -5.23
N ILE A 343 -5.56 21.54 -4.30
CA ILE A 343 -5.23 22.96 -4.50
C ILE A 343 -4.22 23.13 -5.64
N GLN A 344 -3.29 22.19 -5.83
CA GLN A 344 -2.35 22.22 -6.94
C GLN A 344 -3.00 22.02 -8.32
N LEU A 345 -4.14 21.33 -8.38
CA LEU A 345 -4.84 21.03 -9.64
C LEU A 345 -5.73 22.18 -10.11
N LEU A 346 -6.25 23.01 -9.19
CA LEU A 346 -7.14 24.14 -9.52
C LEU A 346 -6.56 25.18 -10.52
N PRO A 347 -5.28 25.58 -10.45
CA PRO A 347 -4.69 26.59 -11.32
C PRO A 347 -4.10 26.05 -12.62
N GLU A 348 -4.21 24.76 -12.94
CA GLU A 348 -3.70 24.18 -14.20
C GLU A 348 -4.80 24.08 -15.28
N PRO A 349 -5.18 25.15 -16.01
CA PRO A 349 -6.13 25.03 -17.11
C PRO A 349 -5.41 24.42 -18.33
N SER A 350 -5.33 23.10 -18.42
CA SER A 350 -4.98 22.48 -19.70
C SER A 350 -6.25 22.11 -20.48
N VAL A 351 -6.27 22.50 -21.76
CA VAL A 351 -7.36 22.24 -22.72
C VAL A 351 -7.68 20.75 -22.89
N LEU A 352 -6.78 19.87 -22.45
CA LEU A 352 -6.92 18.42 -22.51
C LEU A 352 -7.52 17.80 -21.23
N SER A 353 -7.75 18.55 -20.15
CA SER A 353 -8.12 17.97 -18.86
C SER A 353 -9.16 18.69 -18.00
N PHE A 354 -9.60 19.91 -18.33
CA PHE A 354 -10.49 20.68 -17.46
C PHE A 354 -11.75 21.20 -18.17
N ASP A 355 -12.85 20.49 -17.98
CA ASP A 355 -14.22 21.02 -18.18
C ASP A 355 -14.65 21.87 -16.98
N GLU A 356 -15.61 22.79 -17.15
CA GLU A 356 -16.12 23.61 -16.02
C GLU A 356 -16.73 22.78 -14.89
N THR A 357 -17.30 21.62 -15.23
CA THR A 357 -17.80 20.60 -14.30
C THR A 357 -16.70 20.01 -13.41
N MET A 358 -15.47 19.92 -13.92
CA MET A 358 -14.34 19.41 -13.15
C MET A 358 -13.85 20.40 -12.10
N LYS A 359 -13.89 21.69 -12.43
CA LYS A 359 -13.56 22.75 -11.45
C LYS A 359 -14.58 22.82 -10.32
N SER A 360 -15.87 22.59 -10.62
CA SER A 360 -16.91 22.60 -9.59
C SER A 360 -16.80 21.39 -8.66
N THR A 361 -16.53 20.20 -9.19
CA THR A 361 -16.34 18.97 -8.38
C THR A 361 -15.06 19.01 -7.53
N LEU A 362 -13.95 19.54 -8.06
CA LEU A 362 -12.73 19.78 -7.28
C LEU A 362 -12.96 20.78 -6.15
N SER A 363 -13.71 21.87 -6.41
CA SER A 363 -14.08 22.84 -5.38
C SER A 363 -14.99 22.22 -4.31
N GLN A 364 -15.91 21.33 -4.68
CA GLN A 364 -16.75 20.60 -3.72
C GLN A 364 -15.91 19.66 -2.83
N LEU A 365 -14.94 18.95 -3.40
CA LEU A 365 -14.01 18.12 -2.65
C LEU A 365 -13.16 18.95 -1.68
N LEU A 366 -12.64 20.09 -2.16
CA LEU A 366 -11.88 21.00 -1.32
C LEU A 366 -12.73 21.53 -0.15
N GLY A 367 -13.97 21.96 -0.40
CA GLY A 367 -14.89 22.42 0.65
C GLY A 367 -15.23 21.33 1.68
N LYS A 368 -15.40 20.07 1.25
CA LYS A 368 -15.54 18.95 2.20
C LYS A 368 -14.26 18.75 3.03
N LEU A 369 -13.09 18.77 2.41
CA LEU A 369 -11.80 18.61 3.11
C LEU A 369 -11.57 19.75 4.12
N GLU A 370 -11.89 20.99 3.74
CA GLU A 370 -11.81 22.18 4.60
C GLU A 370 -12.54 21.98 5.92
N SER A 371 -13.73 21.39 5.88
CA SER A 371 -14.54 21.17 7.09
C SER A 371 -13.80 20.34 8.15
N PHE A 372 -12.89 19.44 7.76
CA PHE A 372 -12.15 18.59 8.69
C PHE A 372 -10.96 19.28 9.37
N PHE A 373 -10.30 20.24 8.71
CA PHE A 373 -9.13 20.91 9.28
C PHE A 373 -9.36 22.34 9.76
N THR A 374 -10.48 22.97 9.37
CA THR A 374 -10.87 24.29 9.86
C THR A 374 -11.62 24.25 11.19
N CYS A 375 -12.39 23.19 11.49
CA CYS A 375 -13.08 23.03 12.78
C CYS A 375 -12.15 22.98 14.01
N ASN A 376 -10.85 22.71 13.82
CA ASN A 376 -9.86 22.74 14.89
C ASN A 376 -9.25 24.14 15.12
N LEU A 377 -9.50 25.11 14.24
CA LEU A 377 -9.00 26.49 14.38
C LEU A 377 -9.84 27.27 15.40
N ASP A 378 -11.16 27.10 15.39
CA ASP A 378 -12.08 27.87 16.25
C ASP A 378 -12.11 27.38 17.73
N ASN A 379 -11.64 26.16 18.01
CA ASN A 379 -11.65 25.59 19.36
C ASN A 379 -10.46 26.00 20.23
N VAL A 380 -9.50 26.77 19.71
CA VAL A 380 -8.33 27.23 20.47
C VAL A 380 -8.61 28.53 21.23
N ASP A 381 -9.53 29.36 20.74
CA ASP A 381 -9.83 30.70 21.27
C ASP A 381 -10.64 30.73 22.58
N GLN A 382 -11.04 29.58 23.13
CA GLN A 382 -11.78 29.50 24.41
C GLN A 382 -11.00 28.83 25.56
N SER A 383 -9.70 28.63 25.41
CA SER A 383 -8.87 27.99 26.45
C SER A 383 -7.81 28.90 27.07
N THR A 384 -8.13 30.19 27.17
CA THR A 384 -7.43 31.10 28.08
C THR A 384 -8.44 31.63 29.09
N ASP A 385 -8.18 31.30 30.35
CA ASP A 385 -8.79 31.78 31.60
C ASP A 385 -9.91 30.91 32.21
N ASN A 386 -9.49 30.22 33.27
CA ASN A 386 -10.26 29.66 34.40
C ASN A 386 -11.12 28.42 34.11
N ASP A 387 -10.61 27.24 34.48
CA ASP A 387 -11.24 26.36 35.49
C ASP A 387 -10.52 25.00 35.61
N GLU A 388 -9.86 24.77 36.76
CA GLU A 388 -9.26 23.50 37.19
C GLU A 388 -10.31 22.42 37.57
N SER A 389 -11.55 22.49 37.08
CA SER A 389 -12.60 21.56 37.47
C SER A 389 -13.55 21.19 36.33
N SER A 390 -13.03 20.57 35.26
CA SER A 390 -13.85 19.78 34.32
C SER A 390 -13.08 18.64 33.63
N SER A 391 -12.05 18.12 34.29
CA SER A 391 -11.18 17.02 33.82
C SER A 391 -11.78 15.61 33.98
N LYS A 392 -13.08 15.41 33.69
CA LYS A 392 -13.68 14.07 33.80
C LYS A 392 -14.49 13.52 32.62
N ASN A 393 -14.84 14.31 31.60
CA ASN A 393 -15.67 13.81 30.49
C ASN A 393 -15.08 14.00 29.07
N LYS A 394 -13.77 14.22 28.93
CA LYS A 394 -13.06 14.28 27.62
C LYS A 394 -11.95 13.23 27.45
N SER A 395 -11.87 12.25 28.35
CA SER A 395 -10.83 11.20 28.34
C SER A 395 -11.23 9.91 27.62
N GLU A 396 -12.40 9.81 26.97
CA GLU A 396 -12.74 8.61 26.18
C GLU A 396 -12.10 8.58 24.78
N PHE A 397 -11.34 9.62 24.38
CA PHE A 397 -10.64 9.66 23.08
C PHE A 397 -9.17 9.23 23.16
N CYS A 398 -8.66 8.92 24.35
CA CYS A 398 -7.29 8.49 24.60
C CYS A 398 -7.24 7.53 25.78
N ASP A 399 -7.96 6.43 25.68
CA ASP A 399 -7.57 5.22 26.40
C ASP A 399 -7.41 4.10 25.39
N GLY A 400 -6.30 3.40 25.52
CA GLY A 400 -5.98 2.26 24.70
C GLY A 400 -7.10 1.23 24.74
N HIS A 401 -7.97 1.24 23.74
CA HIS A 401 -8.30 -0.02 23.08
C HIS A 401 -7.00 -0.52 22.46
N SER A 402 -6.21 -1.15 23.31
CA SER A 402 -5.57 -2.42 23.00
C SER A 402 -6.06 -2.91 21.65
N LEU A 403 -5.22 -2.72 20.64
CA LEU A 403 -5.13 -3.67 19.54
C LEU A 403 -5.30 -5.02 20.21
N SER A 404 -6.48 -5.62 20.04
CA SER A 404 -6.72 -6.98 20.42
C SER A 404 -5.77 -7.78 19.53
N GLN A 405 -4.56 -7.95 20.06
CA GLN A 405 -3.64 -9.03 19.75
C GLN A 405 -4.56 -10.25 19.69
N THR A 406 -4.85 -10.76 18.51
CA THR A 406 -4.15 -11.96 18.04
C THR A 406 -4.52 -12.33 16.59
N SER A 407 -5.30 -11.53 15.85
CA SER A 407 -5.66 -11.90 14.45
C SER A 407 -5.80 -10.73 13.46
N THR A 408 -6.37 -9.59 13.85
CA THR A 408 -6.57 -8.44 12.94
C THR A 408 -5.29 -7.63 12.72
N SER A 409 -4.44 -7.44 13.74
CA SER A 409 -3.17 -6.71 13.60
C SER A 409 -2.16 -7.41 12.70
N ALA A 410 -2.16 -8.74 12.68
CA ALA A 410 -1.25 -9.53 11.85
C ALA A 410 -1.51 -9.30 10.36
N ASN A 411 -2.77 -9.12 9.95
CA ASN A 411 -3.12 -8.96 8.54
C ASN A 411 -2.78 -7.56 7.98
N PHE A 412 -2.85 -6.51 8.81
CA PHE A 412 -2.43 -5.16 8.40
C PHE A 412 -0.92 -5.07 8.15
N ASN A 413 -0.10 -5.82 8.89
CA ASN A 413 1.34 -5.86 8.65
C ASN A 413 1.69 -6.41 7.26
N TYR A 414 0.89 -7.33 6.72
CA TYR A 414 1.10 -7.82 5.35
C TYR A 414 0.66 -6.79 4.31
N LEU A 415 -0.39 -5.99 4.59
CA LEU A 415 -0.84 -4.94 3.67
C LEU A 415 0.16 -3.81 3.50
N GLU A 416 0.90 -3.46 4.57
CA GLU A 416 1.97 -2.48 4.52
C GLU A 416 3.02 -2.83 3.46
N ALA A 417 3.27 -4.13 3.24
CA ALA A 417 4.25 -4.63 2.28
C ALA A 417 3.72 -4.81 0.83
N LEU A 418 2.46 -4.47 0.53
CA LEU A 418 1.88 -4.69 -0.80
C LEU A 418 2.59 -3.87 -1.89
N THR A 419 2.81 -2.59 -1.62
CA THR A 419 3.58 -1.69 -2.48
C THR A 419 4.41 -0.72 -1.62
N PRO A 420 5.57 -0.24 -2.10
CA PRO A 420 6.34 0.76 -1.37
C PRO A 420 5.56 2.08 -1.17
N SER A 421 4.61 2.38 -2.07
CA SER A 421 3.69 3.51 -1.93
C SER A 421 2.72 3.32 -0.76
N VAL A 422 2.18 2.11 -0.57
CA VAL A 422 1.31 1.78 0.57
C VAL A 422 2.06 1.83 1.89
N GLU A 423 3.27 1.27 1.95
CA GLU A 423 4.16 1.36 3.13
C GLU A 423 4.38 2.82 3.54
N SER A 424 4.75 3.67 2.57
CA SER A 424 4.93 5.10 2.77
C SER A 424 3.64 5.77 3.27
N CYS A 425 2.48 5.40 2.74
CA CYS A 425 1.19 5.91 3.20
C CYS A 425 0.86 5.50 4.64
N PHE A 426 1.13 4.25 5.03
CA PHE A 426 0.92 3.80 6.42
C PHE A 426 1.78 4.61 7.39
N GLU A 427 3.06 4.81 7.08
CA GLU A 427 3.95 5.66 7.88
C GLU A 427 3.47 7.11 7.95
N CYS A 428 3.03 7.68 6.82
CA CYS A 428 2.46 9.02 6.79
C CYS A 428 1.21 9.15 7.66
N VAL A 429 0.32 8.16 7.65
CA VAL A 429 -0.90 8.15 8.46
C VAL A 429 -0.57 7.98 9.94
N ARG A 430 0.34 7.06 10.30
CA ARG A 430 0.82 6.90 11.68
C ARG A 430 1.40 8.20 12.21
N PHE A 431 2.14 8.92 11.38
CA PHE A 431 2.68 10.23 11.71
C PHE A 431 1.58 11.31 11.82
N ALA A 432 0.66 11.37 10.86
CA ALA A 432 -0.46 12.32 10.86
C ALA A 432 -1.35 12.18 12.11
N LEU A 433 -1.67 10.96 12.54
CA LEU A 433 -2.46 10.71 13.75
C LEU A 433 -1.73 11.17 15.03
N LYS A 434 -0.40 11.01 15.08
CA LYS A 434 0.42 11.58 16.16
C LYS A 434 0.47 13.10 16.12
N LEU A 435 0.48 13.70 14.93
CA LEU A 435 0.42 15.16 14.78
C LEU A 435 -0.94 15.72 15.22
N ASP A 436 -2.04 15.06 14.89
CA ASP A 436 -3.39 15.51 15.28
C ASP A 436 -3.56 15.56 16.80
N SER A 437 -2.97 14.61 17.53
CA SER A 437 -2.99 14.57 19.00
C SER A 437 -1.96 15.48 19.67
N SER A 438 -1.03 16.07 18.91
CA SER A 438 0.06 16.89 19.43
C SER A 438 -0.27 18.39 19.51
N SER A 439 0.28 19.06 20.53
CA SER A 439 0.17 20.52 20.66
C SER A 439 0.99 21.26 19.60
N LEU A 440 0.66 22.53 19.35
CA LEU A 440 1.35 23.40 18.38
C LEU A 440 2.87 23.50 18.63
N TYR A 441 3.30 23.37 19.89
CA TYR A 441 4.72 23.35 20.26
C TYR A 441 5.49 22.15 19.68
N TYR A 442 4.90 20.96 19.70
CA TYR A 442 5.56 19.78 19.11
C TYR A 442 5.58 19.85 17.58
N LYS A 443 4.56 20.45 16.97
CA LYS A 443 4.52 20.71 15.53
C LYS A 443 5.65 21.67 15.11
N SER A 444 5.86 22.76 15.84
CA SER A 444 6.97 23.69 15.54
C SER A 444 8.35 23.07 15.79
N LYS A 445 8.51 22.27 16.85
CA LYS A 445 9.76 21.54 17.11
C LYS A 445 10.07 20.52 16.02
N TRP A 446 9.06 19.83 15.49
CA TRP A 446 9.23 18.93 14.35
C TRP A 446 9.66 19.68 13.09
N LEU A 447 9.02 20.82 12.78
CA LEU A 447 9.44 21.68 11.66
C LEU A 447 10.89 22.14 11.79
N GLN A 448 11.34 22.48 13.00
CA GLN A 448 12.74 22.79 13.26
C GLN A 448 13.67 21.58 13.05
N SER A 449 13.24 20.39 13.46
CA SER A 449 13.99 19.14 13.25
C SER A 449 14.15 18.82 11.76
N ILE A 450 13.17 19.17 10.92
CA ILE A 450 13.29 19.06 9.46
C ILE A 450 14.40 19.97 8.93
N LYS A 451 14.51 21.20 9.43
CA LYS A 451 15.58 22.12 9.00
C LYS A 451 16.96 21.52 9.32
N GLU A 452 17.13 20.99 10.54
CA GLU A 452 18.36 20.31 10.96
C GLU A 452 18.65 19.04 10.12
N TYR A 453 17.61 18.30 9.74
CA TYR A 453 17.71 17.15 8.85
C TYR A 453 18.14 17.55 7.43
N LEU A 454 17.57 18.62 6.87
CA LEU A 454 17.92 19.14 5.54
C LEU A 454 19.38 19.61 5.50
N ASP A 455 19.92 20.11 6.60
CA ASP A 455 21.32 20.51 6.69
C ASP A 455 22.30 19.32 6.73
N SER A 456 21.84 18.13 7.12
CA SER A 456 22.68 16.96 7.37
C SER A 456 22.53 15.78 6.40
N SER A 457 21.51 15.75 5.53
CA SER A 457 21.11 14.55 4.77
C SER A 457 21.04 14.71 3.24
N SER A 458 20.87 13.57 2.54
CA SER A 458 20.65 13.47 1.08
C SER A 458 19.29 14.01 0.64
N ASN A 459 19.14 14.35 -0.64
CA ASN A 459 17.91 14.92 -1.23
C ASN A 459 16.72 13.92 -1.33
N ASP A 460 16.74 12.84 -0.55
CA ASP A 460 15.73 11.79 -0.61
C ASP A 460 14.46 12.25 0.15
N ASN A 461 13.28 11.88 -0.34
CA ASN A 461 11.97 12.16 0.29
C ASN A 461 11.54 13.65 0.42
N LEU A 462 12.21 14.57 -0.29
CA LEU A 462 11.88 16.02 -0.23
C LEU A 462 10.42 16.33 -0.60
N GLU A 463 9.83 15.60 -1.55
CA GLU A 463 8.43 15.82 -1.96
C GLU A 463 7.43 15.43 -0.85
N LEU A 464 7.74 14.37 -0.10
CA LEU A 464 6.92 13.93 1.03
C LEU A 464 7.01 14.95 2.17
N LEU A 465 8.22 15.36 2.53
CA LEU A 465 8.47 16.38 3.55
C LEU A 465 7.77 17.71 3.20
N PHE A 466 7.87 18.14 1.94
CA PHE A 466 7.17 19.32 1.45
C PHE A 466 5.66 19.21 1.58
N SER A 467 5.09 18.04 1.23
CA SER A 467 3.64 17.82 1.31
C SER A 467 3.13 17.78 2.74
N LEU A 468 3.91 17.21 3.68
CA LEU A 468 3.59 17.23 5.11
C LEU A 468 3.72 18.64 5.71
N ALA A 469 4.77 19.38 5.37
CA ALA A 469 4.93 20.77 5.79
C ALA A 469 3.79 21.66 5.25
N ALA A 470 3.36 21.44 4.01
CA ALA A 470 2.19 22.09 3.41
C ALA A 470 0.89 21.76 4.15
N ALA A 471 0.69 20.50 4.56
CA ALA A 471 -0.45 20.10 5.37
C ALA A 471 -0.47 20.82 6.74
N ILE A 472 0.68 20.90 7.42
CA ILE A 472 0.80 21.64 8.69
C ILE A 472 0.53 23.14 8.48
N PHE A 473 1.04 23.73 7.40
CA PHE A 473 0.77 25.13 7.06
C PHE A 473 -0.71 25.42 6.84
N LEU A 474 -1.45 24.51 6.18
CA LEU A 474 -2.89 24.64 6.01
C LEU A 474 -3.64 24.59 7.35
N MET A 475 -3.23 23.71 8.25
CA MET A 475 -3.82 23.57 9.59
C MET A 475 -3.37 24.63 10.60
N ALA A 476 -2.32 25.39 10.30
CA ALA A 476 -1.77 26.36 11.25
C ALA A 476 -2.81 27.44 11.59
N PRO A 477 -2.89 27.87 12.87
CA PRO A 477 -3.75 28.99 13.26
C PRO A 477 -3.35 30.28 12.55
N ASP A 478 -4.24 31.27 12.56
CA ASP A 478 -3.98 32.62 12.06
C ASP A 478 -3.07 33.40 13.04
N GLU A 479 -1.88 32.85 13.26
CA GLU A 479 -0.83 33.44 14.09
C GLU A 479 0.47 33.56 13.30
N PRO A 480 1.08 34.76 13.24
CA PRO A 480 2.23 35.02 12.38
C PRO A 480 3.46 34.19 12.78
N LYS A 481 3.63 33.86 14.08
CA LYS A 481 4.76 33.06 14.57
C LYS A 481 4.76 31.64 14.00
N HIS A 482 3.60 30.98 14.01
CA HIS A 482 3.45 29.62 13.49
C HIS A 482 3.53 29.58 11.98
N LEU A 483 2.93 30.57 11.30
CA LEU A 483 3.01 30.71 9.85
C LEU A 483 4.46 30.95 9.39
N SER A 484 5.23 31.81 10.07
CA SER A 484 6.65 32.03 9.72
C SER A 484 7.47 30.75 9.87
N SER A 485 7.29 30.00 10.97
CA SER A 485 7.99 28.73 11.18
C SER A 485 7.73 27.71 10.05
N CYS A 486 6.48 27.62 9.59
CA CYS A 486 6.10 26.77 8.45
C CYS A 486 6.72 27.26 7.14
N LEU A 487 6.62 28.57 6.85
CA LEU A 487 7.11 29.18 5.62
C LEU A 487 8.63 29.10 5.50
N GLU A 488 9.37 29.29 6.58
CA GLU A 488 10.83 29.11 6.61
C GLU A 488 11.24 27.65 6.35
N THR A 489 10.47 26.69 6.89
CA THR A 489 10.72 25.27 6.64
C THR A 489 10.46 24.94 5.16
N ILE A 490 9.34 25.44 4.61
CA ILE A 490 9.04 25.32 3.18
C ILE A 490 10.13 25.97 2.32
N GLU A 491 10.60 27.17 2.67
CA GLU A 491 11.69 27.85 1.95
C GLU A 491 12.96 26.99 1.95
N SER A 492 13.34 26.41 3.09
CA SER A 492 14.52 25.53 3.17
C SER A 492 14.41 24.30 2.26
N VAL A 493 13.22 23.72 2.10
CA VAL A 493 12.97 22.60 1.18
C VAL A 493 13.02 23.05 -0.28
N LEU A 494 12.45 24.22 -0.60
CA LEU A 494 12.44 24.79 -1.95
C LEU A 494 13.83 25.17 -2.45
N LEU A 495 14.74 25.57 -1.55
CA LEU A 495 16.14 25.84 -1.89
C LEU A 495 16.88 24.57 -2.35
N ARG A 496 16.50 23.39 -1.84
CA ARG A 496 17.08 22.10 -2.25
C ARG A 496 16.39 21.51 -3.48
N SER A 497 15.13 21.87 -3.75
CA SER A 497 14.34 21.32 -4.87
C SER A 497 13.56 22.40 -5.63
N GLN A 498 14.17 22.93 -6.69
CA GLN A 498 13.57 23.99 -7.49
C GLN A 498 12.26 23.57 -8.18
N SER A 499 12.07 22.28 -8.49
CA SER A 499 10.84 21.77 -9.13
C SER A 499 9.59 21.94 -8.28
N LEU A 500 9.70 21.91 -6.95
CA LEU A 500 8.56 22.05 -6.04
C LEU A 500 8.03 23.49 -5.96
N SER A 501 8.82 24.47 -6.40
CA SER A 501 8.44 25.90 -6.41
C SER A 501 7.20 26.15 -7.26
N THR A 502 6.94 25.38 -8.32
CA THR A 502 5.73 25.58 -9.14
C THR A 502 4.44 25.21 -8.40
N ARG A 503 4.53 24.44 -7.31
CA ARG A 503 3.39 23.90 -6.56
C ARG A 503 2.98 24.74 -5.34
N ILE A 504 3.82 25.70 -4.91
CA ILE A 504 3.59 26.46 -3.68
C ILE A 504 2.64 27.65 -3.86
N PHE A 505 2.53 28.22 -5.06
CA PHE A 505 1.76 29.46 -5.27
C PHE A 505 0.27 29.29 -5.00
N ALA A 506 -0.32 28.22 -5.51
CA ALA A 506 -1.71 27.90 -5.26
C ALA A 506 -1.99 27.73 -3.76
N LEU A 507 -1.06 27.09 -3.04
CA LEU A 507 -1.14 26.90 -1.59
C LEU A 507 -1.12 28.24 -0.83
N LEU A 508 -0.19 29.13 -1.17
CA LEU A 508 -0.05 30.43 -0.49
C LEU A 508 -1.29 31.30 -0.71
N LEU A 509 -1.76 31.41 -1.96
CA LEU A 509 -2.96 32.18 -2.30
C LEU A 509 -4.21 31.62 -1.60
N TYR A 510 -4.32 30.29 -1.59
CA TYR A 510 -5.42 29.63 -0.92
C TYR A 510 -5.39 29.87 0.59
N LYS A 511 -4.24 29.69 1.26
CA LYS A 511 -4.13 30.00 2.70
C LYS A 511 -4.43 31.47 2.96
N GLN A 512 -3.96 32.39 2.12
CA GLN A 512 -4.23 33.82 2.24
C GLN A 512 -5.74 34.15 2.22
N SER A 513 -6.52 33.39 1.44
CA SER A 513 -7.98 33.55 1.39
C SER A 513 -8.68 33.12 2.69
N LEU A 514 -8.07 32.22 3.47
CA LEU A 514 -8.58 31.73 4.75
C LEU A 514 -8.19 32.62 5.94
N LEU A 515 -7.14 33.44 5.81
CA LEU A 515 -6.67 34.31 6.89
C LEU A 515 -7.61 35.49 7.11
N LYS A 516 -7.79 35.87 8.38
CA LYS A 516 -8.57 37.05 8.79
C LYS A 516 -7.64 38.22 9.10
N THR A 517 -6.52 37.97 9.78
CA THR A 517 -5.61 39.04 10.22
C THR A 517 -4.80 39.64 9.06
N PRO A 518 -4.60 40.97 9.05
CA PRO A 518 -3.81 41.63 8.01
C PRO A 518 -2.32 41.28 8.13
N GLU A 519 -1.81 41.09 9.34
CA GLU A 519 -0.40 40.74 9.60
C GLU A 519 -0.01 39.40 8.96
N SER A 520 -0.83 38.36 9.16
CA SER A 520 -0.60 37.05 8.54
C SER A 520 -0.72 37.10 7.01
N LYS A 521 -1.61 37.94 6.46
CA LYS A 521 -1.73 38.16 5.01
C LYS A 521 -0.49 38.82 4.43
N ILE A 522 0.05 39.84 5.10
CA ILE A 522 1.28 40.52 4.69
C ILE A 522 2.46 39.55 4.77
N LEU A 523 2.55 38.74 5.83
CA LEU A 523 3.59 37.71 5.97
C LEU A 523 3.63 36.77 4.75
N ILE A 524 2.47 36.27 4.29
CA ILE A 524 2.43 35.42 3.09
C ILE A 524 2.95 36.18 1.85
N LEU A 525 2.57 37.46 1.68
CA LEU A 525 3.02 38.29 0.57
C LEU A 525 4.54 38.52 0.59
N GLU A 526 5.13 38.70 1.76
CA GLU A 526 6.59 38.82 1.95
C GLU A 526 7.36 37.55 1.57
N TYR A 527 6.74 36.37 1.68
CA TYR A 527 7.35 35.11 1.28
C TYR A 527 7.19 34.79 -0.22
N LEU A 528 6.27 35.44 -0.95
CA LEU A 528 6.06 35.18 -2.39
C LEU A 528 7.34 35.31 -3.23
N PRO A 529 8.15 36.39 -3.11
CA PRO A 529 9.42 36.50 -3.84
C PRO A 529 10.43 35.42 -3.43
N LYS A 530 10.41 35.01 -2.15
CA LYS A 530 11.35 34.02 -1.62
C LYS A 530 11.11 32.63 -2.19
N CYS A 531 9.84 32.26 -2.37
CA CYS A 531 9.41 30.99 -2.95
C CYS A 531 9.64 30.89 -4.47
N ALA A 532 9.97 31.99 -5.15
CA ALA A 532 10.12 32.07 -6.60
C ALA A 532 11.48 31.57 -7.11
N THR A 533 11.84 30.33 -6.81
CA THR A 533 13.15 29.76 -7.18
C THR A 533 13.19 29.25 -8.63
N HIS A 534 12.05 28.87 -9.23
CA HIS A 534 12.01 28.28 -10.57
C HIS A 534 11.51 29.23 -11.65
N LYS A 535 11.96 29.02 -12.90
CA LYS A 535 11.61 29.90 -14.03
C LYS A 535 10.12 29.95 -14.40
N TYR A 536 9.37 28.87 -14.18
CA TYR A 536 7.91 28.83 -14.44
C TYR A 536 7.07 29.40 -13.30
N SER A 537 7.72 29.65 -12.18
CA SER A 537 7.16 30.15 -10.94
C SER A 537 7.12 31.69 -10.92
N ILE A 538 7.96 32.33 -11.75
CA ILE A 538 8.12 33.78 -11.87
C ILE A 538 6.90 34.48 -12.46
N PRO A 539 6.33 34.04 -13.62
CA PRO A 539 5.22 34.76 -14.24
C PRO A 539 3.99 34.89 -13.33
N PRO A 540 3.57 33.84 -12.59
CA PRO A 540 2.51 33.95 -11.58
C PRO A 540 2.84 35.01 -10.52
N VAL A 541 4.04 35.01 -9.95
CA VAL A 541 4.45 35.99 -8.92
C VAL A 541 4.40 37.41 -9.46
N ILE A 542 4.95 37.65 -10.65
CA ILE A 542 4.91 38.97 -11.28
C ILE A 542 3.46 39.40 -11.54
N SER A 543 2.58 38.49 -11.93
CA SER A 543 1.17 38.81 -12.18
C SER A 543 0.47 39.28 -10.89
N ILE A 544 0.72 38.60 -9.77
CA ILE A 544 0.19 38.95 -8.45
C ILE A 544 0.76 40.29 -7.99
N LEU A 545 2.09 40.48 -8.09
CA LEU A 545 2.74 41.73 -7.68
C LEU A 545 2.29 42.93 -8.53
N LYS A 546 1.99 42.73 -9.82
CA LYS A 546 1.37 43.76 -10.65
C LYS A 546 -0.06 44.08 -10.23
N MET A 547 -0.85 43.07 -9.89
CA MET A 547 -2.19 43.27 -9.35
C MET A 547 -2.15 44.09 -8.06
N ILE A 548 -1.23 43.76 -7.14
CA ILE A 548 -1.02 44.51 -5.89
C ILE A 548 -0.53 45.93 -6.17
N ALA A 549 0.34 46.12 -7.16
CA ALA A 549 0.86 47.46 -7.52
C ALA A 549 -0.19 48.39 -8.13
N ASN A 550 -1.31 47.85 -8.63
CA ASN A 550 -2.42 48.65 -9.11
C ASN A 550 -3.25 49.23 -7.96
N GLU A 551 -3.21 48.61 -6.78
CA GLU A 551 -3.82 49.14 -5.56
C GLU A 551 -2.94 50.25 -4.98
N THR A 552 -3.51 51.44 -4.77
CA THR A 552 -2.75 52.64 -4.40
C THR A 552 -2.02 52.50 -3.07
N ASP A 553 -2.63 51.79 -2.13
CA ASP A 553 -2.19 51.69 -0.74
C ASP A 553 -1.13 50.58 -0.58
N LEU A 554 -1.10 49.61 -1.50
CA LEU A 554 -0.16 48.48 -1.49
C LEU A 554 0.97 48.66 -2.50
N LYS A 555 0.98 49.74 -3.29
CA LYS A 555 2.00 50.02 -4.31
C LYS A 555 3.41 50.13 -3.70
N ALA A 556 3.54 50.68 -2.51
CA ALA A 556 4.81 50.76 -1.79
C ALA A 556 5.37 49.36 -1.48
N LEU A 557 4.53 48.48 -0.92
CA LEU A 557 4.88 47.08 -0.64
C LEU A 557 5.20 46.32 -1.93
N ALA A 558 4.43 46.52 -3.00
CA ALA A 558 4.67 45.85 -4.29
C ALA A 558 6.06 46.18 -4.86
N ILE A 559 6.52 47.43 -4.77
CA ILE A 559 7.87 47.83 -5.22
C ILE A 559 8.95 47.12 -4.41
N GLN A 560 8.79 47.03 -3.08
CA GLN A 560 9.73 46.33 -2.21
C GLN A 560 9.78 44.82 -2.51
N LEU A 561 8.64 44.18 -2.73
CA LEU A 561 8.58 42.75 -3.09
C LEU A 561 9.14 42.48 -4.49
N MET A 562 8.90 43.38 -5.44
CA MET A 562 9.48 43.33 -6.79
C MET A 562 11.01 43.47 -6.75
N LEU A 563 11.53 44.32 -5.85
CA LEU A 563 12.97 44.46 -5.61
C LEU A 563 13.56 43.17 -5.03
N GLN A 564 12.91 42.53 -4.05
CA GLN A 564 13.34 41.24 -3.52
C GLN A 564 13.32 40.13 -4.59
N LEU A 565 12.31 40.13 -5.47
CA LEU A 565 12.24 39.20 -6.59
C LEU A 565 13.38 39.42 -7.59
N TRP A 566 13.70 40.69 -7.90
CA TRP A 566 14.82 41.04 -8.76
C TRP A 566 16.16 40.58 -8.19
N LYS A 567 16.40 40.73 -6.88
CA LYS A 567 17.63 40.23 -6.22
C LYS A 567 17.84 38.72 -6.41
N LYS A 568 16.77 37.94 -6.56
CA LYS A 568 16.87 36.50 -6.86
C LYS A 568 16.96 36.21 -8.35
N GLN A 569 16.38 37.06 -9.21
CA GLN A 569 16.28 36.83 -10.64
C GLN A 569 16.31 38.13 -11.47
N ASP A 570 17.43 38.36 -12.14
CA ASP A 570 17.71 39.60 -12.91
C ASP A 570 16.66 39.92 -13.98
N ARG A 571 16.01 38.90 -14.55
CA ARG A 571 15.00 39.05 -15.62
C ARG A 571 13.80 39.90 -15.20
N CYS A 572 13.57 40.05 -13.89
CA CYS A 572 12.47 40.83 -13.33
C CYS A 572 12.71 42.35 -13.36
N PHE A 573 13.94 42.80 -13.65
CA PHE A 573 14.30 44.23 -13.63
C PHE A 573 13.41 45.08 -14.55
N THR A 574 13.07 44.55 -15.73
CA THR A 574 12.22 45.27 -16.70
C THR A 574 10.84 45.63 -16.14
N TYR A 575 10.31 44.82 -15.21
CA TYR A 575 9.03 45.07 -14.56
C TYR A 575 9.19 46.01 -13.35
N LEU A 576 10.29 45.88 -12.59
CA LEU A 576 10.63 46.79 -11.51
C LEU A 576 10.84 48.22 -12.04
N HIS A 577 11.64 48.36 -13.11
CA HIS A 577 11.91 49.65 -13.76
C HIS A 577 10.63 50.36 -14.21
N LYS A 578 9.65 49.63 -14.76
CA LYS A 578 8.34 50.21 -15.11
C LYS A 578 7.61 50.80 -13.91
N GLN A 579 7.67 50.14 -12.75
CA GLN A 579 7.04 50.64 -11.51
C GLN A 579 7.82 51.80 -10.86
N LEU A 580 9.14 51.88 -11.07
CA LEU A 580 9.97 53.00 -10.60
C LEU A 580 9.78 54.27 -11.43
N VAL A 581 9.55 54.13 -12.74
CA VAL A 581 9.36 55.26 -13.67
C VAL A 581 7.93 55.78 -13.69
N GLU A 582 6.94 54.97 -13.29
CA GLU A 582 5.54 55.40 -13.25
C GLU A 582 5.32 56.59 -12.29
N PRO A 583 4.69 57.68 -12.75
CA PRO A 583 4.46 58.86 -11.91
C PRO A 583 3.41 58.56 -10.82
N CYS A 584 3.79 58.75 -9.56
CA CYS A 584 2.88 58.62 -8.42
C CYS A 584 1.80 59.71 -8.44
N LYS A 585 0.53 59.30 -8.58
CA LYS A 585 -0.63 60.21 -8.57
C LYS A 585 -1.21 60.50 -7.18
N VAL A 586 -0.73 59.84 -6.13
CA VAL A 586 -1.38 59.85 -4.81
C VAL A 586 -0.44 60.38 -3.73
N ILE A 587 -0.96 61.35 -2.96
CA ILE A 587 -0.47 61.80 -1.66
C ILE A 587 -1.50 61.27 -0.67
N SER A 588 -1.12 60.42 0.28
CA SER A 588 -2.00 59.97 1.35
C SER A 588 -2.47 61.18 2.15
N SER A 589 -3.79 61.33 2.29
CA SER A 589 -4.42 62.53 2.88
C SER A 589 -4.20 62.69 4.39
N ASP A 590 -3.71 61.65 5.08
CA ASP A 590 -3.66 61.63 6.55
C ASP A 590 -2.25 61.78 7.15
N THR A 591 -1.16 61.66 6.38
CA THR A 591 0.22 61.74 6.93
C THR A 591 1.20 62.61 6.14
N GLY A 592 0.84 63.06 4.92
CA GLY A 592 1.75 63.84 4.06
C GLY A 592 3.01 63.09 3.61
N ILE A 593 3.16 61.82 3.99
CA ILE A 593 4.28 60.94 3.66
C ILE A 593 3.89 60.07 2.48
N ASN A 594 4.59 60.23 1.35
CA ASN A 594 4.39 59.38 0.18
C ASN A 594 5.24 58.11 0.32
N GLU A 595 4.68 57.07 0.94
CA GLU A 595 5.33 55.76 1.13
C GLU A 595 5.83 55.14 -0.17
N VAL A 596 5.15 55.42 -1.29
CA VAL A 596 5.57 54.96 -2.62
C VAL A 596 6.87 55.63 -3.04
N LYS A 597 7.02 56.95 -2.86
CA LYS A 597 8.28 57.65 -3.15
C LYS A 597 9.44 57.19 -2.25
N ILE A 598 9.15 56.90 -0.98
CA ILE A 598 10.16 56.33 -0.06
C ILE A 598 10.61 54.95 -0.55
N SER A 599 9.65 54.09 -0.93
CA SER A 599 9.95 52.76 -1.45
C SER A 599 10.69 52.80 -2.79
N GLN A 600 10.35 53.74 -3.69
CA GLN A 600 11.09 53.99 -4.93
C GLN A 600 12.53 54.44 -4.64
N ALA A 601 12.72 55.40 -3.74
CA ALA A 601 14.04 55.89 -3.38
C ALA A 601 14.91 54.80 -2.71
N ALA A 602 14.31 53.99 -1.83
CA ALA A 602 14.98 52.84 -1.21
C ALA A 602 15.37 51.78 -2.25
N ALA A 603 14.47 51.46 -3.19
CA ALA A 603 14.74 50.53 -4.28
C ALA A 603 15.87 51.03 -5.19
N ILE A 604 15.85 52.30 -5.60
CA ILE A 604 16.91 52.90 -6.42
C ILE A 604 18.25 52.86 -5.68
N LYS A 605 18.27 53.21 -4.39
CA LYS A 605 19.47 53.15 -3.56
C LYS A 605 20.05 51.73 -3.54
N GLU A 606 19.22 50.71 -3.32
CA GLU A 606 19.69 49.32 -3.29
C GLU A 606 20.17 48.82 -4.67
N ILE A 607 19.51 49.20 -5.75
CA ILE A 607 19.95 48.87 -7.12
C ILE A 607 21.34 49.45 -7.37
N CYS A 608 21.55 50.74 -7.06
CA CYS A 608 22.83 51.41 -7.24
C CYS A 608 23.94 50.97 -6.27
N GLN A 609 23.62 50.17 -5.24
CA GLN A 609 24.62 49.59 -4.32
C GLN A 609 25.05 48.17 -4.74
N MET A 610 24.27 47.52 -5.62
CA MET A 610 24.53 46.18 -6.12
C MET A 610 25.30 46.18 -7.45
N GLU A 611 25.25 47.30 -8.18
CA GLU A 611 26.18 47.67 -9.27
C GLU A 611 27.45 48.29 -8.68
#